data_AF-A0A939JMZ4-F1
#
_entry.id   AF-A0A939JMZ4-F1
#
_cell.length_a   1.000
_cell.length_b   1.000
_cell.length_c   1.000
_cell.angle_alpha   90.00
_cell.angle_beta   90.00
_cell.angle_gamma   90.00
#
_symmetry.space_group_name_H-M   'P 1'
#
loop_
_entity.id
_entity.type
_entity.pdbx_description
1 polymer ?
#
loop_
_entity_poly.entity_id
_entity_poly.type
_entity_poly.pdbx_seq_one_letter_code
_entity_poly.pdbx_strand_id
1 'polypeptide(L)'
;VRTLLGAGVEIAAMITGLPRHKAAVTDAADTRLRRRVPLLTDATVAELLGRERLSGIVVRHADGRRAVIACDTVVFTGDFVPDHELARRGSPVIIAAISTPAPSS
;
A
#
# COMPACT_ATOMS: atom_id res chain seq x y z
N VAL A 1 1.97 8.50 2.12
CA VAL A 1 0.98 8.21 3.20
C VAL A 1 0.60 9.45 4.01
N ARG A 2 1.53 10.18 4.64
CA ARG A 2 1.20 11.41 5.41
C ARG A 2 0.37 12.43 4.63
N THR A 3 0.69 12.62 3.35
CA THR A 3 -0.09 13.51 2.44
C THR A 3 -1.54 13.06 2.29
N LEU A 4 -1.78 11.76 2.09
CA LEU A 4 -3.14 11.20 1.94
C LEU A 4 -3.94 11.33 3.25
N LEU A 5 -3.32 10.98 4.39
CA LEU A 5 -3.96 11.16 5.70
C LEU A 5 -4.27 12.63 6.00
N GLY A 6 -3.39 13.56 5.63
CA GLY A 6 -3.62 14.99 5.76
C GLY A 6 -4.72 15.52 4.85
N ALA A 7 -5.01 14.84 3.74
CA ALA A 7 -6.09 15.13 2.81
C ALA A 7 -7.43 14.48 3.20
N GLY A 8 -7.51 13.80 4.35
CA GLY A 8 -8.72 13.13 4.81
C GLY A 8 -9.04 11.82 4.11
N VAL A 9 -8.11 11.27 3.33
CA VAL A 9 -8.28 9.97 2.65
C VAL A 9 -8.16 8.84 3.66
N GLU A 10 -9.15 7.95 3.69
CA GLU A 10 -9.10 6.73 4.48
C GLU A 10 -8.16 5.72 3.81
N ILE A 11 -7.25 5.13 4.60
CA ILE A 11 -6.29 4.16 4.10
C ILE A 11 -6.62 2.79 4.67
N ALA A 12 -7.11 1.90 3.81
CA ALA A 12 -7.48 0.54 4.19
C ALA A 12 -6.27 -0.32 4.55
N ALA A 13 -5.17 -0.21 3.79
CA ALA A 13 -3.92 -0.92 4.09
C ALA A 13 -2.72 -0.34 3.35
N MET A 14 -1.54 -0.56 3.92
CA MET A 14 -0.26 -0.55 3.21
C MET A 14 0.21 -1.99 2.99
N ILE A 15 0.85 -2.27 1.87
CA ILE A 15 1.27 -3.61 1.45
C ILE A 15 2.72 -3.54 1.00
N THR A 16 3.55 -4.47 1.43
CA THR A 16 4.93 -4.58 0.99
C THR A 16 5.37 -6.03 0.85
N GLY A 17 6.15 -6.31 -0.19
CA GLY A 17 6.83 -7.59 -0.36
C GLY A 17 8.00 -7.80 0.61
N LEU A 18 8.41 -6.77 1.36
CA LEU A 18 9.50 -6.89 2.32
C LEU A 18 9.10 -7.75 3.54
N PRO A 19 10.01 -8.57 4.06
CA PRO A 19 9.81 -9.25 5.33
C PRO A 19 9.61 -8.30 6.50
N ARG A 20 8.80 -8.71 7.50
CA ARG A 20 8.50 -7.93 8.72
C ARG A 20 9.72 -7.26 9.36
N HIS A 21 10.79 -8.02 9.56
CA HIS A 21 12.00 -7.53 10.22
C HIS A 21 12.74 -6.47 9.39
N LYS A 22 12.65 -6.53 8.05
CA LYS A 22 13.20 -5.48 7.17
C LYS A 22 12.29 -4.26 7.11
N ALA A 23 10.98 -4.47 7.09
CA ALA A 23 10.02 -3.38 7.08
C ALA A 23 10.01 -2.59 8.41
N ALA A 24 10.20 -3.25 9.55
CA ALA A 24 10.22 -2.57 10.85
C ALA A 24 11.45 -1.65 11.03
N VAL A 25 12.54 -1.94 10.32
CA VAL A 25 13.80 -1.19 10.41
C VAL A 25 13.76 0.11 9.58
N THR A 26 12.79 0.28 8.67
CA THR A 26 12.88 1.32 7.64
C THR A 26 12.46 2.76 8.02
N ASP A 27 11.74 3.07 9.11
CA ASP A 27 11.63 4.47 9.65
C ASP A 27 10.84 4.57 10.98
N ALA A 28 11.17 5.52 11.86
CA ALA A 28 10.35 5.91 13.03
C ALA A 28 9.03 6.61 12.61
N ALA A 29 9.02 7.28 11.45
CA ALA A 29 7.79 7.80 10.86
C ALA A 29 6.79 6.68 10.54
N ASP A 30 7.31 5.51 10.17
CA ASP A 30 6.54 4.32 9.83
C ASP A 30 5.87 3.71 11.09
N THR A 31 6.47 3.83 12.28
CA THR A 31 5.90 3.26 13.51
C THR A 31 4.58 3.93 13.93
N ARG A 32 4.48 5.27 13.80
CA ARG A 32 3.23 6.00 14.10
C ARG A 32 2.18 5.78 13.02
N LEU A 33 2.63 5.57 11.78
CA LEU A 33 1.78 5.25 10.64
C LEU A 33 1.18 3.85 10.75
N ARG A 34 2.00 2.84 11.08
CA ARG A 34 1.60 1.45 11.37
C ARG A 34 0.60 1.33 12.50
N ARG A 35 0.66 2.24 13.49
CA ARG A 35 -0.34 2.30 14.57
C ARG A 35 -1.72 2.78 14.09
N ARG A 36 -1.80 3.47 12.94
CA ARG A 36 -3.04 4.02 12.39
C ARG A 36 -3.52 3.29 11.13
N VAL A 37 -2.59 2.74 10.36
CA VAL A 37 -2.84 2.11 9.06
C VAL A 37 -2.29 0.68 9.11
N PRO A 38 -3.12 -0.34 8.81
CA PRO A 38 -2.64 -1.71 8.75
C PRO A 38 -1.51 -1.87 7.72
N LEU A 39 -0.39 -2.49 8.11
CA LEU A 39 0.67 -2.88 7.16
C LEU A 39 0.70 -4.39 6.99
N LEU A 40 0.49 -4.83 5.74
CA LEU A 40 0.66 -6.20 5.29
C LEU A 40 2.06 -6.38 4.69
N THR A 41 2.93 -7.05 5.44
CA THR A 41 4.26 -7.45 4.97
C THR A 41 4.20 -8.82 4.31
N ASP A 42 5.29 -9.21 3.64
CA ASP A 42 5.38 -10.51 2.98
C ASP A 42 4.17 -10.75 2.05
N ALA A 43 3.70 -9.69 1.41
CA ALA A 43 2.45 -9.66 0.67
C ALA A 43 2.57 -8.79 -0.59
N THR A 44 1.87 -9.20 -1.65
CA THR A 44 1.82 -8.49 -2.94
C THR A 44 0.38 -8.32 -3.39
N VAL A 45 0.08 -7.22 -4.11
CA VAL A 45 -1.17 -7.12 -4.85
C VAL A 45 -1.11 -8.09 -6.03
N ALA A 46 -2.07 -9.00 -6.10
CA ALA A 46 -2.17 -10.03 -7.14
C ALA A 46 -3.17 -9.65 -8.23
N GLU A 47 -4.21 -8.87 -7.89
CA GLU A 47 -5.28 -8.51 -8.80
C GLU A 47 -5.94 -7.19 -8.38
N LEU A 48 -6.40 -6.41 -9.35
CA LEU A 48 -7.26 -5.25 -9.15
C LEU A 48 -8.71 -5.66 -9.49
N LEU A 49 -9.65 -5.37 -8.60
CA LEU A 49 -11.05 -5.77 -8.73
C LEU A 49 -11.91 -4.59 -9.16
N GLY A 50 -12.78 -4.78 -10.14
CA GLY A 50 -13.68 -3.75 -10.64
C GLY A 50 -13.89 -3.86 -12.15
N ARG A 51 -14.95 -3.25 -12.65
CA ARG A 51 -15.22 -3.18 -14.10
C ARG A 51 -14.95 -1.78 -14.62
N GLU A 52 -15.77 -0.82 -14.20
CA GLU A 52 -15.63 0.59 -14.60
C GLU A 52 -14.78 1.38 -13.62
N ARG A 53 -14.89 1.05 -12.33
CA ARG A 53 -14.11 1.63 -11.25
C ARG A 53 -13.51 0.54 -10.38
N LEU A 54 -12.37 0.84 -9.80
CA LEU A 54 -11.75 -0.01 -8.79
C LEU A 54 -12.70 -0.14 -7.59
N SER A 55 -12.85 -1.37 -7.12
CA SER A 55 -13.72 -1.75 -6.00
C SER A 55 -12.97 -2.54 -4.92
N GLY A 56 -11.76 -3.02 -5.25
CA GLY A 56 -10.87 -3.64 -4.30
C GLY A 56 -9.63 -4.21 -4.94
N ILE A 57 -8.85 -4.91 -4.13
CA ILE A 57 -7.67 -5.64 -4.57
C ILE A 57 -7.64 -7.03 -3.96
N VAL A 58 -7.05 -7.98 -4.68
CA VAL A 58 -6.63 -9.26 -4.11
C VAL A 58 -5.20 -9.13 -3.65
N VAL A 59 -4.96 -9.40 -2.38
CA VAL A 59 -3.63 -9.50 -1.79
C VAL A 59 -3.25 -10.97 -1.67
N ARG A 60 -2.02 -11.31 -2.06
CA ARG A 60 -1.42 -12.64 -1.89
C ARG A 60 -0.28 -12.55 -0.89
N HIS A 61 -0.36 -13.34 0.17
CA HIS A 61 0.72 -13.53 1.12
C HIS A 61 1.76 -14.53 0.60
N ALA A 62 2.99 -14.45 1.10
CA ALA A 62 4.06 -15.37 0.75
C ALA A 62 3.75 -16.85 1.07
N ASP A 63 2.88 -17.10 2.06
CA ASP A 63 2.37 -18.43 2.42
C ASP A 63 1.29 -18.96 1.44
N GLY A 64 0.95 -18.19 0.40
CA GLY A 64 -0.03 -18.55 -0.61
C GLY A 64 -1.47 -18.12 -0.28
N ARG A 65 -1.76 -17.68 0.95
CA ARG A 65 -3.10 -17.20 1.32
C ARG A 65 -3.45 -15.94 0.54
N ARG A 66 -4.75 -15.81 0.22
CA ARG A 66 -5.31 -14.65 -0.47
C ARG A 66 -6.38 -13.99 0.38
N ALA A 67 -6.47 -12.67 0.29
CA ALA A 67 -7.50 -11.87 0.92
C ALA A 67 -7.93 -10.73 -0.01
N VAL A 68 -9.20 -10.32 0.09
CA VAL A 68 -9.72 -9.15 -0.61
C VAL A 68 -9.70 -7.95 0.33
N ILE A 69 -9.23 -6.80 -0.16
CA ILE A 69 -9.32 -5.52 0.52
C ILE A 69 -10.19 -4.60 -0.34
N ALA A 70 -11.30 -4.13 0.20
CA ALA A 70 -12.14 -3.14 -0.46
C ALA A 70 -11.40 -1.80 -0.52
N CYS A 71 -11.33 -1.21 -1.71
CA CYS A 71 -10.71 0.08 -1.95
C CYS A 71 -11.16 0.60 -3.33
N ASP A 72 -11.16 1.92 -3.49
CA ASP A 72 -11.44 2.56 -4.78
C ASP A 72 -10.19 3.18 -5.41
N THR A 73 -9.08 3.18 -4.66
CA THR A 73 -7.82 3.80 -5.06
C THR A 73 -6.64 2.92 -4.64
N VAL A 74 -5.67 2.74 -5.54
CA VAL A 74 -4.36 2.13 -5.23
C VAL A 74 -3.27 3.11 -5.61
N VAL A 75 -2.36 3.37 -4.67
CA VAL A 75 -1.17 4.21 -4.89
C VAL A 75 0.06 3.33 -4.80
N PHE A 76 0.79 3.21 -5.90
CA PHE A 76 2.09 2.56 -5.91
C PHE A 76 3.15 3.56 -5.47
N THR A 77 3.80 3.31 -4.34
CA THR A 77 4.94 4.12 -3.90
C THR A 77 6.20 3.40 -4.33
N GLY A 78 6.80 3.87 -5.42
CA GLY A 78 8.15 3.46 -5.80
C GLY A 78 9.19 4.15 -4.93
N ASP A 79 10.22 3.41 -4.53
CA ASP A 79 11.50 4.03 -4.21
C ASP A 79 12.04 4.55 -5.54
N PHE A 80 12.07 5.87 -5.74
CA PHE A 80 12.79 6.43 -6.87
C PHE A 80 14.28 6.12 -6.68
N VAL A 81 14.81 5.23 -7.52
CA VAL A 81 16.24 4.88 -7.57
C VAL A 81 16.81 5.58 -8.80
N PRO A 82 17.75 6.53 -8.66
CA PRO A 82 18.41 7.17 -9.80
C PRO A 82 19.03 6.13 -10.73
N ASP A 83 19.02 6.38 -12.04
CA ASP A 83 19.37 5.41 -13.10
C ASP A 83 20.72 4.68 -12.92
N HIS A 84 21.65 5.20 -12.12
CA HIS A 84 22.94 4.57 -11.84
C HIS A 84 22.91 3.49 -10.73
N GLU A 85 21.81 3.34 -9.99
CA GLU A 85 21.67 2.40 -8.84
C GLU A 85 20.61 1.30 -9.08
N LEU A 86 20.17 1.11 -10.33
CA LEU A 86 19.08 0.19 -10.77
C LEU A 86 19.24 -1.28 -10.31
N ALA A 87 20.37 -1.67 -9.74
CA ALA A 87 20.60 -3.00 -9.19
C ALA A 87 19.80 -3.27 -7.89
N ARG A 88 19.33 -2.24 -7.17
CA ARG A 88 18.55 -2.46 -5.95
C ARG A 88 17.07 -2.65 -6.27
N ARG A 89 16.69 -3.91 -6.55
CA ARG A 89 15.30 -4.35 -6.59
C ARG A 89 14.66 -4.23 -5.20
N GLY A 90 14.25 -3.03 -4.81
CA GLY A 90 13.37 -2.82 -3.66
C GLY A 90 11.97 -3.34 -3.98
N SER A 91 11.32 -4.05 -3.07
CA SER A 91 9.91 -4.38 -3.25
C SER A 91 9.09 -3.11 -3.01
N PRO A 92 8.31 -2.63 -4.00
CA PRO A 92 7.55 -1.40 -3.84
C PRO A 92 6.52 -1.55 -2.73
N VAL A 93 6.29 -0.48 -1.97
CA VAL A 93 5.15 -0.40 -1.07
C VAL A 93 3.93 0.04 -1.87
N ILE A 94 2.79 -0.60 -1.61
CA ILE A 94 1.51 -0.31 -2.27
C ILE A 94 0.53 0.14 -1.19
N ILE A 95 -0.22 1.21 -1.44
CA ILE A 95 -1.23 1.73 -0.54
C ILE A 95 -2.60 1.49 -1.16
N ALA A 96 -3.50 0.84 -0.43
CA ALA A 96 -4.91 0.71 -0.78
C ALA A 96 -5.72 1.74 0.04
N ALA A 97 -6.50 2.57 -0.64
CA ALA A 97 -7.22 3.68 -0.06
C ALA A 97 -8.69 3.71 -0.49
N ILE A 98 -9.51 4.30 0.38
CA ILE A 98 -10.90 4.61 0.14
C ILE A 98 -10.98 6.13 0.02
N SER A 99 -11.29 6.62 -1.17
CA SER A 99 -11.52 8.03 -1.42
C SER A 99 -12.85 8.42 -0.79
N THR A 100 -12.84 9.51 -0.04
CA THR A 100 -14.09 10.21 0.27
C THR A 100 -14.58 10.86 -1.01
N PRO A 101 -15.87 10.71 -1.40
CA PRO A 101 -16.39 11.40 -2.57
C PRO A 101 -16.17 12.91 -2.40
N ALA A 102 -15.73 13.59 -3.46
CA ALA A 102 -15.61 15.04 -3.46
C ALA A 102 -16.97 15.65 -3.07
N PRO A 103 -17.01 16.70 -2.23
CA PRO A 103 -18.27 17.36 -1.92
C PRO A 103 -18.88 17.86 -3.23
N SER A 104 -20.09 17.40 -3.55
CA SER A 104 -20.88 17.91 -4.65
C SER A 104 -21.10 19.40 -4.42
N SER A 105 -20.53 20.23 -5.30
CA SER A 105 -20.76 21.68 -5.36
C SER A 105 -22.18 22.00 -5.81
#